data_AF-A0A7K8LNK0-F1
#
_entry.id   AF-A0A7K8LNK0-F1
#
_cell.length_a   1.000
_cell.length_b   1.000
_cell.length_c   1.000
_cell.angle_alpha   90.00
_cell.angle_beta   90.00
_cell.angle_gamma   90.00
#
_symmetry.space_group_name_H-M   'P 1'
#
loop_
_entity.id
_entity.type
_entity.pdbx_description
1 polymer ?
#
loop_
_entity_poly.entity_id
_entity_poly.type
_entity_poly.pdbx_seq_one_letter_code
_entity_poly.pdbx_strand_id
1 'polypeptide(L)'
;METLVREKGVNSFQLFMAYKELYMLRDSELYQALRACRDFGAIARVHAENGELVAEGAKEALDLGITGPEGIEISRPEELEAEATHRVITIANRTHCPVYLVNVSSMSAGDVIAAAKMQGKVVYAETTTAHATLTGLHYYHQDWFHAAAYVTVPPLRLDTNTSAYLMSLLAKHPKAWAPHSPGTPLPHSPGTPLPTPHSLGAQLPKHPAVLVPRSPGTPRHGHPALWVPHSPGAELPGRPAGW
;
A
#
# COMPACT_ATOMS: atom_id res chain seq x y z
N MET A 1 -10.73 9.63 -8.47
CA MET A 1 -11.56 8.43 -8.22
C MET A 1 -12.89 8.53 -8.97
N GLU A 2 -13.68 9.58 -8.75
CA GLU A 2 -15.00 9.75 -9.39
C GLU A 2 -15.02 9.53 -10.91
N THR A 3 -14.16 10.21 -11.67
CA THR A 3 -14.05 10.05 -13.14
C THR A 3 -13.80 8.60 -13.54
N LEU A 4 -12.95 7.87 -12.82
CA LEU A 4 -12.64 6.46 -13.11
C LEU A 4 -13.88 5.57 -12.93
N VAL A 5 -14.67 5.84 -11.89
CA VAL A 5 -15.91 5.10 -11.64
C VAL A 5 -16.97 5.43 -12.68
N ARG A 6 -17.27 6.71 -12.86
CA ARG A 6 -18.40 7.15 -13.71
C ARG A 6 -18.15 6.96 -15.20
N GLU A 7 -16.92 7.13 -15.65
CA GLU A 7 -16.62 7.22 -17.08
C GLU A 7 -15.74 6.08 -17.60
N LYS A 8 -15.01 5.38 -16.72
CA LYS A 8 -14.04 4.35 -17.12
C LYS A 8 -14.40 2.94 -16.63
N GLY A 9 -15.52 2.78 -15.92
CA GLY A 9 -16.01 1.48 -15.45
C GLY A 9 -15.15 0.84 -14.36
N VAL A 10 -14.30 1.62 -13.67
CA VAL A 10 -13.49 1.12 -12.54
C VAL A 10 -14.35 1.08 -11.29
N ASN A 11 -14.42 -0.05 -10.60
CA ASN A 11 -15.23 -0.21 -9.39
C ASN A 11 -14.43 -0.69 -8.16
N SER A 12 -13.10 -0.72 -8.25
CA SER A 12 -12.24 -1.06 -7.12
C SER A 12 -10.96 -0.24 -7.11
N PHE A 13 -10.45 0.04 -5.92
CA PHE A 13 -9.23 0.81 -5.70
C PHE A 13 -8.32 0.07 -4.72
N GLN A 14 -7.04 -0.06 -5.05
CA GLN A 14 -6.03 -0.67 -4.18
C GLN A 14 -5.40 0.41 -3.29
N LEU A 15 -5.35 0.13 -1.99
CA LEU A 15 -4.75 0.95 -0.95
C LEU A 15 -3.69 0.13 -0.21
N PHE A 16 -2.69 0.79 0.36
CA PHE A 16 -1.58 0.13 1.05
C PHE A 16 -1.41 0.71 2.46
N MET A 17 -1.31 -0.19 3.45
CA MET A 17 -0.91 0.15 4.82
C MET A 17 0.60 -0.09 5.06
N ALA A 18 1.26 -0.69 4.07
CA ALA A 18 2.70 -0.96 4.03
C ALA A 18 3.39 -0.08 2.97
N TYR A 19 4.69 -0.28 2.79
CA TYR A 19 5.54 0.52 1.89
C TYR A 19 5.61 1.99 2.31
N LYS A 20 6.11 2.21 3.53
CA LYS A 20 6.38 3.55 4.08
C LYS A 20 7.17 4.40 3.08
N GLU A 21 6.83 5.68 2.98
CA GLU A 21 7.37 6.67 2.02
C GLU A 21 7.08 6.42 0.52
N LEU A 22 6.40 5.32 0.15
CA LEU A 22 6.10 5.01 -1.25
C LEU A 22 4.60 4.98 -1.55
N TYR A 23 3.87 4.06 -0.91
CA TYR A 23 2.44 3.84 -1.17
C TYR A 23 1.57 3.90 0.09
N MET A 24 2.20 3.90 1.27
CA MET A 24 1.51 3.83 2.55
C MET A 24 0.59 5.03 2.78
N LEU A 25 -0.68 4.74 3.09
CA LEU A 25 -1.62 5.73 3.58
C LEU A 25 -1.70 5.67 5.11
N ARG A 26 -1.73 6.85 5.74
CA ARG A 26 -2.02 7.00 7.17
C ARG A 26 -3.51 6.78 7.43
N ASP A 27 -3.87 6.50 8.68
CA ASP A 27 -5.26 6.21 9.05
C ASP A 27 -6.25 7.30 8.65
N SER A 28 -5.87 8.57 8.75
CA SER A 28 -6.70 9.70 8.31
C SER A 28 -6.96 9.68 6.81
N GLU A 29 -5.96 9.28 6.01
CA GLU A 29 -6.06 9.18 4.55
C GLU A 29 -6.88 7.95 4.15
N LEU A 30 -6.67 6.81 4.83
CA LEU A 30 -7.51 5.62 4.69
C LEU A 30 -8.98 5.95 4.98
N TYR A 31 -9.27 6.67 6.07
CA TYR A 31 -10.64 7.07 6.39
C TYR A 31 -11.30 7.86 5.26
N GLN A 32 -10.60 8.83 4.67
CA GLN A 32 -11.14 9.62 3.56
C GLN A 32 -11.26 8.79 2.26
N ALA A 33 -10.28 7.93 1.97
CA ALA A 33 -10.31 7.05 0.81
C ALA A 33 -11.48 6.05 0.89
N LEU A 34 -11.71 5.44 2.05
CA LEU A 34 -12.83 4.52 2.29
C LEU A 34 -14.18 5.24 2.20
N ARG A 35 -14.28 6.45 2.75
CA ARG A 35 -15.48 7.29 2.57
C ARG A 35 -15.75 7.57 1.09
N ALA A 36 -14.72 7.93 0.32
CA ALA A 36 -14.84 8.17 -1.11
C ALA A 36 -15.25 6.91 -1.89
N CYS A 37 -14.66 5.76 -1.57
CA CYS A 37 -15.06 4.46 -2.15
C CYS A 37 -16.55 4.18 -1.92
N ARG A 38 -17.04 4.36 -0.68
CA ARG A 38 -18.46 4.23 -0.37
C ARG A 38 -19.33 5.17 -1.22
N ASP A 39 -18.99 6.46 -1.27
CA ASP A 39 -19.79 7.47 -1.96
C ASP A 39 -19.90 7.21 -3.47
N PHE A 40 -18.87 6.60 -4.06
CA PHE A 40 -18.87 6.23 -5.47
C PHE A 40 -19.36 4.78 -5.74
N GLY A 41 -19.68 4.00 -4.70
CA GLY A 41 -20.07 2.60 -4.85
C GLY A 41 -18.92 1.69 -5.31
N ALA A 42 -17.68 2.02 -4.96
CA ALA A 42 -16.48 1.25 -5.27
C ALA A 42 -16.02 0.40 -4.06
N ILE A 43 -15.28 -0.67 -4.35
CA ILE A 43 -14.68 -1.57 -3.36
C ILE A 43 -13.26 -1.09 -3.01
N ALA A 44 -12.97 -0.94 -1.73
CA ALA A 44 -11.63 -0.67 -1.25
C ALA A 44 -10.86 -1.98 -1.04
N ARG A 45 -9.87 -2.25 -1.89
CA ARG A 45 -8.90 -3.34 -1.73
C ARG A 45 -7.74 -2.84 -0.87
N VAL A 46 -7.35 -3.59 0.16
CA VAL A 46 -6.32 -3.14 1.11
C VAL A 46 -5.28 -4.21 1.33
N HIS A 47 -4.02 -3.84 1.07
CA HIS A 47 -2.85 -4.57 1.52
C HIS A 47 -2.57 -4.18 2.97
N ALA A 48 -2.82 -5.09 3.90
CA ALA A 48 -2.86 -4.81 5.32
C ALA A 48 -1.67 -5.43 6.07
N GLU A 49 -0.55 -4.71 6.10
CA GLU A 49 0.54 -4.91 7.06
C GLU A 49 0.88 -3.56 7.70
N ASN A 50 1.34 -3.54 8.94
CA ASN A 50 1.76 -2.30 9.60
C ASN A 50 3.07 -1.78 8.99
N GLY A 51 2.98 -0.80 8.09
CA GLY A 51 4.13 -0.29 7.33
C GLY A 51 5.24 0.37 8.16
N GLU A 52 4.90 0.92 9.33
CA GLU A 52 5.91 1.47 10.25
C GLU A 52 6.75 0.34 10.86
N LEU A 53 6.08 -0.69 11.41
CA LEU A 53 6.76 -1.83 12.02
C LEU A 53 7.49 -2.70 10.99
N VAL A 54 6.96 -2.82 9.77
CA VAL A 54 7.66 -3.46 8.65
C VAL A 54 8.99 -2.74 8.35
N ALA A 55 9.00 -1.40 8.35
CA ALA A 55 10.19 -0.63 8.04
C ALA A 55 11.26 -0.77 9.14
N GLU A 56 10.86 -0.72 10.41
CA GLU A 56 11.77 -0.93 11.53
C GLU A 56 12.27 -2.38 11.60
N GLY A 57 11.41 -3.38 11.39
CA GLY A 57 11.80 -4.79 11.38
C GLY A 57 12.78 -5.12 10.26
N ALA A 58 12.61 -4.51 9.08
CA ALA A 58 13.55 -4.69 7.96
C ALA A 58 14.92 -4.08 8.28
N LYS A 59 14.94 -2.91 8.91
CA LYS A 59 16.17 -2.27 9.37
C LYS A 59 16.86 -3.11 10.44
N GLU A 60 16.13 -3.59 11.44
CA GLU A 60 16.66 -4.43 12.52
C GLU A 60 17.27 -5.73 11.98
N ALA A 61 16.58 -6.41 11.05
CA ALA A 61 17.10 -7.62 10.43
C ALA A 61 18.45 -7.36 9.71
N LEU A 62 18.55 -6.26 8.96
CA LEU A 62 19.79 -5.86 8.29
C LEU A 62 20.90 -5.48 9.28
N ASP A 63 20.56 -4.77 10.36
CA ASP A 63 21.51 -4.39 11.42
C ASP A 63 22.08 -5.63 12.15
N LEU A 64 21.29 -6.72 12.22
CA LEU A 64 21.72 -8.03 12.72
C LEU A 64 22.51 -8.87 11.68
N GLY A 65 22.73 -8.33 10.47
CA GLY A 65 23.45 -9.02 9.39
C GLY A 65 22.61 -10.03 8.61
N ILE A 66 21.28 -10.04 8.80
CA ILE A 66 20.37 -10.92 8.06
C ILE A 66 20.06 -10.28 6.71
N THR A 67 20.83 -10.67 5.70
CA THR A 67 20.71 -10.14 4.33
C THR A 67 20.16 -11.16 3.33
N GLY A 68 19.85 -12.38 3.77
CA GLY A 68 19.27 -13.42 2.92
C GLY A 68 17.75 -13.27 2.77
N PRO A 69 17.12 -14.08 1.89
CA PRO A 69 15.67 -14.04 1.65
C PRO A 69 14.82 -14.31 2.89
N GLU A 70 15.33 -15.06 3.88
CA GLU A 70 14.69 -15.30 5.18
C GLU A 70 14.37 -14.02 5.94
N GLY A 71 15.11 -12.94 5.67
CA GLY A 71 14.83 -11.63 6.24
C GLY A 71 13.41 -11.11 5.94
N ILE A 72 12.76 -11.52 4.84
CA ILE A 72 11.39 -11.06 4.53
C ILE A 72 10.35 -11.57 5.51
N GLU A 73 10.55 -12.78 6.04
CA GLU A 73 9.64 -13.40 7.00
C GLU A 73 9.93 -12.89 8.42
N ILE A 74 11.21 -12.80 8.77
CA ILE A 74 11.68 -12.29 10.08
C ILE A 74 11.27 -10.83 10.30
N SER A 75 11.41 -9.97 9.29
CA SER A 75 11.11 -8.54 9.42
C SER A 75 9.61 -8.21 9.45
N ARG A 76 8.74 -9.18 9.14
CA ARG A 76 7.29 -8.97 8.93
C ARG A 76 6.47 -10.11 9.54
N PRO A 77 6.60 -10.39 10.85
CA PRO A 77 5.86 -11.47 11.49
C PRO A 77 4.35 -11.25 11.37
N GLU A 78 3.57 -12.33 11.49
CA GLU A 78 2.14 -12.31 11.14
C GLU A 78 1.28 -11.36 11.99
N GLU A 79 1.73 -11.00 13.19
CA GLU A 79 1.08 -10.01 14.03
C GLU A 79 0.96 -8.62 13.38
N LEU A 80 1.92 -8.23 12.51
CA LEU A 80 1.87 -6.97 11.76
C LEU A 80 0.76 -6.98 10.71
N GLU A 81 0.48 -8.14 10.12
CA GLU A 81 -0.64 -8.33 9.19
C GLU A 81 -1.98 -8.32 9.94
N ALA A 82 -2.04 -9.03 11.07
CA ALA A 82 -3.24 -9.13 11.89
C ALA A 82 -3.65 -7.76 12.49
N GLU A 83 -2.69 -6.98 13.00
CA GLU A 83 -2.94 -5.63 13.52
C GLU A 83 -3.51 -4.71 12.44
N ALA A 84 -2.84 -4.63 11.29
CA ALA A 84 -3.28 -3.78 10.19
C ALA A 84 -4.64 -4.21 9.63
N THR A 85 -4.88 -5.53 9.53
CA THR A 85 -6.18 -6.10 9.15
C THR A 85 -7.28 -5.66 10.12
N HIS A 86 -7.04 -5.78 11.42
CA HIS A 86 -7.99 -5.35 12.45
C HIS A 86 -8.26 -3.84 12.38
N ARG A 87 -7.21 -3.04 12.21
CA ARG A 87 -7.29 -1.58 12.12
C ARG A 87 -8.09 -1.13 10.90
N VAL A 88 -7.82 -1.64 9.70
CA VAL A 88 -8.57 -1.21 8.52
C VAL A 88 -10.02 -1.68 8.53
N ILE A 89 -10.31 -2.87 9.07
CA ILE A 89 -11.69 -3.31 9.29
C ILE A 89 -12.42 -2.34 10.23
N THR A 90 -11.75 -1.84 11.26
CA THR A 90 -12.31 -0.87 12.20
C THR A 90 -12.62 0.45 11.49
N ILE A 91 -11.68 0.99 10.70
CA ILE A 91 -11.88 2.23 9.93
C ILE A 91 -13.01 2.04 8.91
N ALA A 92 -13.01 0.94 8.16
CA ALA A 92 -14.02 0.60 7.17
C ALA A 92 -15.43 0.57 7.79
N ASN A 93 -15.58 -0.10 8.95
CA ASN A 93 -16.83 -0.14 9.69
C ASN A 93 -17.30 1.25 10.13
N ARG A 94 -16.38 2.13 10.56
CA ARG A 94 -16.71 3.53 10.91
C ARG A 94 -17.12 4.39 9.71
N THR A 95 -16.61 4.08 8.53
CA THR A 95 -16.99 4.76 7.28
C THR A 95 -18.21 4.17 6.59
N HIS A 96 -18.68 3.00 7.04
CA HIS A 96 -19.69 2.18 6.34
C HIS A 96 -19.28 1.81 4.91
N CYS A 97 -17.98 1.61 4.68
CA CYS A 97 -17.44 1.14 3.40
C CYS A 97 -17.17 -0.37 3.49
N PRO A 98 -17.62 -1.18 2.52
CA PRO A 98 -17.11 -2.54 2.35
C PRO A 98 -15.59 -2.52 2.15
N VAL A 99 -14.87 -3.41 2.83
CA VAL A 99 -13.42 -3.58 2.64
C VAL A 99 -13.09 -4.98 2.14
N TYR A 100 -12.10 -5.05 1.26
CA TYR A 100 -11.61 -6.27 0.65
C TYR A 100 -10.12 -6.44 0.96
N LEU A 101 -9.78 -7.37 1.84
CA LEU A 101 -8.40 -7.64 2.26
C LEU A 101 -7.72 -8.50 1.20
N VAL A 102 -6.58 -8.06 0.68
CA VAL A 102 -5.84 -8.80 -0.36
C VAL A 102 -4.68 -9.57 0.24
N ASN A 103 -4.30 -10.66 -0.40
CA ASN A 103 -3.12 -11.48 -0.07
C ASN A 103 -3.06 -11.94 1.39
N VAL A 104 -4.20 -12.31 1.99
CA VAL A 104 -4.23 -12.81 3.36
C VAL A 104 -3.33 -14.03 3.48
N SER A 105 -2.30 -13.94 4.31
CA SER A 105 -1.19 -14.88 4.36
C SER A 105 -1.12 -15.72 5.63
N SER A 106 -1.76 -15.25 6.72
CA SER A 106 -1.59 -15.81 8.06
C SER A 106 -2.90 -16.27 8.69
N MET A 107 -2.76 -17.18 9.65
CA MET A 107 -3.89 -17.63 10.48
C MET A 107 -4.42 -16.47 11.34
N SER A 108 -3.52 -15.68 11.94
CA SER A 108 -3.89 -14.51 12.76
C SER A 108 -4.74 -13.48 12.00
N ALA A 109 -4.37 -13.11 10.77
CA ALA A 109 -5.21 -12.22 9.96
C ALA A 109 -6.54 -12.88 9.56
N GLY A 110 -6.52 -14.18 9.28
CA GLY A 110 -7.72 -14.98 9.02
C GLY A 110 -8.71 -14.97 10.20
N ASP A 111 -8.23 -15.14 11.44
CA ASP A 111 -9.04 -15.09 12.65
C ASP A 111 -9.66 -13.71 12.88
N VAL A 112 -8.89 -12.64 12.65
CA VAL A 112 -9.40 -11.26 12.71
C VAL A 112 -10.56 -11.06 11.72
N ILE A 113 -10.41 -11.55 10.49
CA ILE A 113 -11.46 -11.47 9.46
C ILE A 113 -12.69 -12.30 9.86
N ALA A 114 -12.48 -13.52 10.36
CA ALA A 114 -13.56 -14.40 10.81
C ALA A 114 -14.36 -13.76 11.96
N ALA A 115 -13.67 -13.21 12.96
CA ALA A 115 -14.30 -12.50 14.08
C ALA A 115 -15.10 -11.26 13.61
N ALA A 116 -14.53 -10.46 12.70
CA ALA A 116 -15.21 -9.31 12.13
C ALA A 116 -16.49 -9.69 11.38
N LYS A 117 -16.46 -10.79 10.62
CA LYS A 117 -17.63 -11.34 9.93
C LYS A 117 -18.70 -11.81 10.90
N MET A 118 -18.32 -12.51 11.98
CA MET A 118 -19.26 -12.92 13.03
C MET A 118 -19.97 -11.73 13.69
N GLN A 119 -19.33 -10.56 13.73
CA GLN A 119 -19.91 -9.31 14.22
C GLN A 119 -20.78 -8.59 13.17
N GLY A 120 -20.99 -9.17 11.98
CA GLY A 120 -21.80 -8.57 10.91
C GLY A 120 -21.11 -7.45 10.13
N LYS A 121 -19.79 -7.27 10.29
CA LYS A 121 -19.04 -6.26 9.51
C LYS A 121 -18.94 -6.68 8.05
N VAL A 122 -19.03 -5.71 7.14
CA VAL A 122 -18.96 -5.96 5.68
C VAL A 122 -17.50 -6.06 5.24
N VAL A 123 -16.95 -7.26 5.40
CA VAL A 123 -15.54 -7.58 5.10
C VAL A 123 -15.48 -8.74 4.12
N TYR A 124 -14.66 -8.59 3.09
CA TYR A 124 -14.27 -9.61 2.13
C TYR A 124 -12.76 -9.80 2.20
N ALA A 125 -12.27 -10.93 1.72
CA ALA A 125 -10.87 -11.27 1.75
C ALA A 125 -10.49 -12.05 0.48
N GLU A 126 -9.19 -12.13 0.24
CA GLU A 126 -8.57 -12.87 -0.85
C GLU A 126 -7.25 -13.40 -0.33
N THR A 127 -6.90 -14.60 -0.75
CA THR A 127 -5.57 -15.17 -0.53
C THR A 127 -4.99 -15.61 -1.87
N THR A 128 -3.69 -15.78 -1.92
CA THR A 128 -3.03 -16.23 -3.14
C THR A 128 -2.88 -17.75 -3.16
N THR A 129 -2.71 -18.32 -4.35
CA THR A 129 -2.34 -19.74 -4.48
C THR A 129 -1.09 -20.06 -3.66
N ALA A 130 -0.10 -19.16 -3.64
CA ALA A 130 1.13 -19.37 -2.88
C ALA A 130 0.84 -19.48 -1.38
N HIS A 131 0.10 -18.52 -0.80
CA HIS A 131 -0.26 -18.55 0.63
C HIS A 131 -1.13 -19.75 1.00
N ALA A 132 -2.05 -20.15 0.12
CA ALA A 132 -2.95 -21.27 0.36
C ALA A 132 -2.30 -22.66 0.22
N THR A 133 -1.09 -22.76 -0.37
CA THR A 133 -0.49 -24.06 -0.71
C THR A 133 0.97 -24.24 -0.31
N LEU A 134 1.71 -23.15 -0.04
CA LEU A 134 3.14 -23.17 0.26
C LEU A 134 3.41 -22.68 1.69
N THR A 135 4.62 -22.94 2.18
CA THR A 135 5.09 -22.51 3.51
C THR A 135 6.35 -21.63 3.39
N GLY A 136 6.62 -20.85 4.43
CA GLY A 136 7.81 -19.99 4.54
C GLY A 136 9.12 -20.76 4.67
N LEU A 137 9.09 -22.09 4.81
CA LEU A 137 10.28 -22.92 4.87
C LEU A 137 11.18 -22.76 3.63
N HIS A 138 10.60 -22.38 2.49
CA HIS A 138 11.36 -22.11 1.27
C HIS A 138 12.35 -20.95 1.42
N TYR A 139 12.14 -20.00 2.34
CA TYR A 139 13.06 -18.89 2.57
C TYR A 139 14.40 -19.32 3.19
N TYR A 140 14.43 -20.48 3.84
CA TYR A 140 15.60 -21.04 4.52
C TYR A 140 16.31 -22.10 3.68
N HIS A 141 15.98 -22.16 2.38
CA HIS A 141 16.64 -23.07 1.45
C HIS A 141 18.11 -22.68 1.24
N GLN A 142 19.01 -23.67 1.13
CA GLN A 142 20.46 -23.43 1.02
C GLN A 142 20.86 -22.75 -0.30
N ASP A 143 20.13 -23.04 -1.39
CA ASP A 143 20.27 -22.27 -2.64
C ASP A 143 19.52 -20.94 -2.52
N TRP A 144 20.28 -19.85 -2.59
CA TRP A 144 19.78 -18.49 -2.53
C TRP A 144 18.76 -18.19 -3.64
N PHE A 145 18.96 -18.69 -4.85
CA PHE A 145 18.04 -18.44 -5.96
C PHE A 145 16.68 -19.10 -5.74
N HIS A 146 16.68 -20.33 -5.21
CA HIS A 146 15.46 -20.97 -4.75
C HIS A 146 14.77 -20.11 -3.69
N ALA A 147 15.46 -19.73 -2.62
CA ALA A 147 14.85 -18.97 -1.52
C ALA A 147 14.29 -17.61 -1.99
N ALA A 148 15.05 -16.88 -2.82
CA ALA A 148 14.66 -15.59 -3.37
C ALA A 148 13.42 -15.68 -4.28
N ALA A 149 13.20 -16.80 -4.98
CA ALA A 149 12.05 -16.99 -5.87
C ALA A 149 10.70 -17.02 -5.14
N TYR A 150 10.69 -17.25 -3.81
CA TYR A 150 9.47 -17.29 -3.00
C TYR A 150 9.18 -15.97 -2.29
N VAL A 151 10.07 -14.96 -2.42
CA VAL A 151 9.92 -13.66 -1.75
C VAL A 151 8.68 -12.96 -2.28
N THR A 152 7.71 -12.75 -1.39
CA THR A 152 6.42 -12.10 -1.66
C THR A 152 5.95 -11.39 -0.39
N VAL A 153 4.92 -10.54 -0.51
CA VAL A 153 4.36 -9.81 0.62
C VAL A 153 2.82 -9.86 0.67
N PRO A 154 2.22 -10.08 1.85
CA PRO A 154 2.89 -10.52 3.08
C PRO A 154 3.61 -11.87 2.88
N PRO A 155 4.66 -12.21 3.65
CA PRO A 155 5.50 -13.38 3.38
C PRO A 155 4.71 -14.69 3.56
N LEU A 156 5.19 -15.77 2.95
CA LEU A 156 4.74 -17.12 3.30
C LEU A 156 5.08 -17.40 4.77
N ARG A 157 4.19 -18.06 5.51
CA ARG A 157 4.36 -18.27 6.95
C ARG A 157 5.05 -19.59 7.27
N LEU A 158 5.89 -19.60 8.30
CA LEU A 158 6.61 -20.79 8.73
C LEU A 158 5.70 -21.87 9.34
N ASP A 159 4.60 -21.48 9.98
CA ASP A 159 3.66 -22.44 10.55
C ASP A 159 3.04 -23.29 9.44
N THR A 160 3.32 -24.59 9.47
CA THR A 160 2.88 -25.58 8.48
C THR A 160 1.36 -25.78 8.46
N ASN A 161 0.63 -25.32 9.48
CA ASN A 161 -0.82 -25.36 9.52
C ASN A 161 -1.47 -24.24 8.70
N THR A 162 -0.72 -23.18 8.36
CA THR A 162 -1.25 -21.98 7.70
C THR A 162 -2.00 -22.30 6.41
N SER A 163 -1.40 -23.08 5.52
CA SER A 163 -2.00 -23.41 4.22
C SER A 163 -3.32 -24.17 4.39
N ALA A 164 -3.36 -25.18 5.26
CA ALA A 164 -4.56 -25.96 5.56
C ALA A 164 -5.66 -25.10 6.19
N TYR A 165 -5.27 -24.20 7.11
CA TYR A 165 -6.19 -23.26 7.75
C TYR A 165 -6.81 -22.29 6.74
N LEU A 166 -6.00 -21.64 5.89
CA LEU A 166 -6.48 -20.71 4.86
C LEU A 166 -7.40 -21.40 3.85
N MET A 167 -7.04 -22.62 3.43
CA MET A 167 -7.91 -23.46 2.59
C MET A 167 -9.25 -23.78 3.29
N SER A 168 -9.25 -23.98 4.60
CA SER A 168 -10.49 -24.18 5.36
C SER A 168 -11.36 -22.92 5.39
N LEU A 169 -10.77 -21.72 5.47
CA LEU A 169 -11.51 -20.45 5.41
C LEU A 169 -12.13 -20.21 4.03
N LEU A 170 -11.38 -20.51 2.96
CA LEU A 170 -11.86 -20.50 1.58
C LEU A 170 -13.08 -21.43 1.42
N ALA A 171 -12.99 -22.66 1.92
CA ALA A 171 -14.06 -23.65 1.82
C ALA A 171 -15.33 -23.23 2.61
N LYS A 172 -15.16 -22.63 3.79
CA LYS A 172 -16.28 -22.17 4.64
C LYS A 172 -16.98 -20.93 4.07
N HIS A 173 -16.26 -20.08 3.35
CA HIS A 173 -16.77 -18.77 2.91
C HIS A 173 -16.47 -18.46 1.43
N PRO A 174 -16.95 -19.27 0.47
CA PRO A 174 -16.57 -19.15 -0.95
C PRO A 174 -16.98 -17.84 -1.63
N LYS A 175 -18.02 -17.14 -1.10
CA LYS A 175 -18.43 -15.82 -1.60
C LYS A 175 -17.62 -14.66 -1.04
N ALA A 176 -16.80 -14.92 -0.03
CA ALA A 176 -16.06 -13.89 0.68
C ALA A 176 -14.54 -14.06 0.63
N TRP A 177 -14.07 -15.17 0.07
CA TRP A 177 -12.67 -15.47 -0.16
C TRP A 177 -12.49 -15.88 -1.62
N ALA A 178 -11.71 -15.11 -2.37
CA ALA A 178 -11.33 -15.45 -3.74
C ALA A 178 -9.86 -15.94 -3.80
N PRO A 179 -9.53 -16.89 -4.69
CA PRO A 179 -8.14 -17.20 -5.02
C PRO A 179 -7.58 -16.18 -6.03
N HIS A 180 -6.36 -15.68 -5.78
CA HIS A 180 -5.62 -14.83 -6.73
C HIS A 180 -4.28 -15.47 -7.12
N SER A 181 -3.92 -15.37 -8.40
CA SER A 181 -2.60 -15.75 -8.90
C SER A 181 -1.79 -14.46 -9.09
N PRO A 182 -0.75 -14.20 -8.30
CA PRO A 182 0.13 -13.07 -8.56
C PRO A 182 0.82 -13.28 -9.92
N GLY A 183 0.87 -12.21 -10.72
CA GLY A 183 1.70 -12.15 -11.91
C GLY A 183 3.19 -12.24 -11.59
N THR A 184 4.00 -12.50 -12.62
CA THR A 184 5.45 -12.73 -12.61
C THR A 184 6.20 -11.90 -11.55
N PRO A 185 7.17 -12.48 -10.81
CA PRO A 185 7.97 -11.73 -9.85
C PRO A 185 8.61 -10.51 -10.52
N LEU A 186 8.62 -9.38 -9.82
CA LEU A 186 9.32 -8.17 -10.24
C LEU A 186 10.79 -8.52 -10.56
N PRO A 187 11.39 -7.94 -11.61
CA PRO A 187 12.78 -8.22 -11.95
C PRO A 187 13.67 -7.88 -10.75
N HIS A 188 14.34 -8.90 -10.21
CA HIS A 188 15.34 -8.75 -9.17
C HIS A 188 16.47 -7.85 -9.71
N SER A 189 16.65 -6.67 -9.12
CA SER A 189 17.87 -5.90 -9.35
C SER A 189 18.99 -6.57 -8.55
N PRO A 190 20.05 -7.09 -9.19
CA PRO A 190 21.21 -7.58 -8.45
C PRO A 190 21.82 -6.41 -7.68
N GLY A 191 22.21 -6.67 -6.43
CA GLY A 191 22.88 -5.72 -5.55
C GLY A 191 23.96 -4.96 -6.30
N THR A 192 23.85 -3.64 -6.31
CA THR A 192 24.80 -2.75 -6.99
C THR A 192 26.14 -2.85 -6.25
N PRO A 193 27.27 -3.13 -6.91
CA PRO A 193 28.57 -3.04 -6.25
C PRO A 193 28.89 -1.58 -5.93
N LEU A 194 29.53 -1.32 -4.78
CA LEU A 194 30.07 0.01 -4.47
C LEU A 194 31.05 0.45 -5.57
N PRO A 195 30.97 1.70 -6.07
CA PRO A 195 31.93 2.19 -7.04
C PRO A 195 33.25 2.53 -6.37
N THR A 196 34.33 1.92 -6.83
CA THR A 196 35.70 2.40 -6.61
C THR A 196 35.95 3.65 -7.47
N PRO A 197 36.81 4.58 -7.03
CA PRO A 197 37.03 5.82 -7.76
C PRO A 197 37.95 5.58 -8.95
N HIS A 198 37.79 6.44 -9.97
CA HIS A 198 38.54 6.55 -11.24
C HIS A 198 37.89 5.87 -12.45
N SER A 199 37.12 6.64 -13.23
CA SER A 199 37.60 7.14 -14.54
C SER A 199 36.49 7.90 -15.29
N LEU A 200 36.91 8.83 -16.15
CA LEU A 200 36.18 9.96 -16.70
C LEU A 200 35.03 9.61 -17.65
N GLY A 201 34.00 10.46 -17.64
CA GLY A 201 33.55 11.14 -18.86
C GLY A 201 32.32 10.57 -19.58
N ALA A 202 31.12 10.91 -19.11
CA ALA A 202 29.95 11.08 -19.99
C ALA A 202 28.90 11.97 -19.31
N GLN A 203 28.44 12.99 -20.03
CA GLN A 203 27.46 13.99 -19.60
C GLN A 203 26.07 13.34 -19.37
N LEU A 204 25.49 13.54 -18.19
CA LEU A 204 24.07 13.31 -17.93
C LEU A 204 23.25 14.52 -18.41
N PRO A 205 22.14 14.34 -19.17
CA PRO A 205 21.16 15.40 -19.34
C PRO A 205 20.36 15.60 -18.04
N LYS A 206 20.24 16.87 -17.65
CA LYS A 206 19.45 17.33 -16.51
C LYS A 206 17.95 17.27 -16.85
N HIS A 207 17.17 16.78 -15.87
CA HIS A 207 15.71 16.83 -15.70
C HIS A 207 14.89 15.57 -16.12
N PRO A 208 14.05 15.03 -15.19
CA PRO A 208 13.11 13.97 -15.51
C PRO A 208 11.90 14.51 -16.28
N ALA A 209 11.51 13.79 -17.34
CA ALA A 209 10.36 14.10 -18.16
C ALA A 209 9.06 13.91 -17.36
N VAL A 210 8.41 15.03 -17.01
CA VAL A 210 7.04 15.09 -16.53
C VAL A 210 6.12 15.02 -17.75
N LEU A 211 5.30 13.97 -17.84
CA LEU A 211 4.29 13.81 -18.88
C LEU A 211 3.03 14.62 -18.48
N VAL A 212 2.86 15.81 -19.06
CA VAL A 212 1.63 16.62 -18.95
C VAL A 212 0.75 16.36 -20.19
N PRO A 213 -0.55 16.02 -20.04
CA PRO A 213 -1.45 15.89 -21.19
C PRO A 213 -1.75 17.26 -21.82
N ARG A 214 -1.65 17.33 -23.16
CA ARG A 214 -2.04 18.49 -23.98
C ARG A 214 -3.56 18.63 -24.05
N SER A 215 -4.09 19.83 -23.81
CA SER A 215 -5.45 20.22 -24.22
C SER A 215 -5.45 20.82 -25.64
N PRO A 216 -6.49 20.63 -26.46
CA PRO A 216 -6.60 21.26 -27.79
C PRO A 216 -7.07 22.72 -27.71
N GLY A 217 -6.61 23.56 -28.64
CA GLY A 217 -6.80 25.02 -28.64
C GLY A 217 -8.03 25.57 -29.40
N THR A 218 -8.52 26.72 -28.89
CA THR A 218 -8.77 28.06 -29.53
C THR A 218 -9.71 28.20 -30.76
N PRO A 219 -10.49 29.30 -30.90
CA PRO A 219 -9.96 30.68 -31.10
C PRO A 219 -10.65 31.87 -30.40
N ARG A 220 -9.92 32.99 -30.47
CA ARG A 220 -10.14 34.34 -29.89
C ARG A 220 -11.09 35.22 -30.70
N HIS A 221 -11.71 36.21 -30.05
CA HIS A 221 -11.96 37.62 -30.45
C HIS A 221 -12.66 38.29 -29.22
N GLY A 222 -12.45 39.51 -28.73
CA GLY A 222 -11.57 40.67 -28.94
C GLY A 222 -11.83 41.66 -27.77
N HIS A 223 -10.81 42.42 -27.34
CA HIS A 223 -10.85 43.47 -26.30
C HIS A 223 -11.38 44.82 -26.86
N PRO A 224 -11.75 45.86 -26.06
CA PRO A 224 -10.89 46.68 -25.16
C PRO A 224 -11.48 46.89 -23.74
N ALA A 225 -10.73 46.77 -22.63
CA ALA A 225 -9.85 47.75 -21.97
C ALA A 225 -10.57 48.99 -21.35
N LEU A 226 -10.56 49.12 -20.01
CA LEU A 226 -10.48 50.37 -19.21
C LEU A 226 -10.34 49.99 -17.71
N TRP A 227 -9.16 50.12 -17.09
CA TRP A 227 -8.65 51.23 -16.24
C TRP A 227 -9.15 51.24 -14.77
N VAL A 228 -8.16 51.28 -13.85
CA VAL A 228 -8.22 51.23 -12.38
C VAL A 228 -8.01 52.64 -11.81
N PRO A 229 -8.49 52.94 -10.59
CA PRO A 229 -7.54 53.55 -9.64
C PRO A 229 -7.59 52.98 -8.21
N HIS A 230 -6.43 53.03 -7.56
CA HIS A 230 -6.15 52.71 -6.15
C HIS A 230 -6.39 53.92 -5.22
N SER A 231 -6.86 53.59 -4.00
CA SER A 231 -6.62 54.09 -2.62
C SER A 231 -6.29 55.56 -2.30
N PRO A 232 -6.74 56.05 -1.12
CA PRO A 232 -5.83 56.27 0.02
C PRO A 232 -6.46 55.76 1.35
N GLY A 233 -5.76 55.21 2.35
CA GLY A 233 -4.65 55.77 3.14
C GLY A 233 -5.19 56.21 4.51
N ALA A 234 -4.86 55.48 5.60
CA ALA A 234 -4.99 55.97 6.99
C ALA A 234 -4.11 55.17 7.96
N GLU A 235 -3.45 55.91 8.85
CA GLU A 235 -2.26 55.59 9.64
C GLU A 235 -2.51 54.81 10.94
N LEU A 236 -1.44 54.20 11.47
CA LEU A 236 -1.29 53.73 12.85
C LEU A 236 -0.70 54.85 13.73
N PRO A 237 -1.04 54.89 15.03
CA PRO A 237 0.01 54.77 16.07
C PRO A 237 -0.50 53.93 17.27
N GLY A 238 0.25 53.35 18.19
CA GLY A 238 1.67 53.30 18.52
C GLY A 238 1.79 52.41 19.78
N ARG A 239 2.91 51.71 19.97
CA ARG A 239 3.25 51.02 21.23
C ARG A 239 4.00 51.97 22.17
N PRO A 240 3.87 51.82 23.51
CA PRO A 240 4.92 52.19 24.43
C PRO A 240 5.77 50.98 24.84
N ALA A 241 7.03 51.25 25.18
CA ALA A 241 8.05 50.32 25.69
C ALA A 241 8.17 50.40 27.23
N GLY A 242 8.72 49.33 27.82
CA GLY A 242 9.05 49.14 29.25
C GLY A 242 8.52 47.77 29.70
N TRP A 243 9.32 46.74 30.01
CA TRP A 243 10.68 46.65 30.56
C TRP A 243 11.55 45.67 29.76
#